data_AF-A0A940TNK3-F1
#
_entry.id   AF-A0A940TNK3-F1
#
_cell.length_a   1.000
_cell.length_b   1.000
_cell.length_c   1.000
_cell.angle_alpha   90.00
_cell.angle_beta   90.00
_cell.angle_gamma   90.00
#
_symmetry.space_group_name_H-M   'P 1'
#
loop_
_entity.id
_entity.type
_entity.pdbx_description
1 polymer ?
#
loop_
_entity_poly.entity_id
_entity_poly.type
_entity_poly.pdbx_seq_one_letter_code
_entity_poly.pdbx_strand_id
1 'polypeptide(L)'
;VKGNLPQHTLHFASLLVAIADVYDALRTVRPYRPALSVAKTATILIKDTLAGKLHREYVSKFLLLLNVLAPGRRVILSDGSSGMIVEVRDGGFGIFPSLQPPRFRRSKKNQPGAFKMPAAKRPTPSLRLRA
;
A
#
# COMPACT_ATOMS: atom_id res chain seq x y z
N VAL A 1 -0.84 5.92 -34.87
CA VAL A 1 -0.37 6.79 -33.76
C VAL A 1 1.11 6.51 -33.52
N LYS A 2 2.02 7.24 -34.18
CA LYS A 2 3.46 7.19 -33.90
C LYS A 2 3.84 8.56 -33.33
N GLY A 3 3.74 8.69 -32.02
CA GLY A 3 4.28 9.84 -31.30
C GLY A 3 5.73 9.55 -30.96
N ASN A 4 6.63 10.43 -31.37
CA ASN A 4 8.05 10.42 -31.01
C ASN A 4 8.16 10.42 -29.47
N LEU A 5 8.57 9.29 -28.89
CA LEU A 5 8.83 9.19 -27.46
C LEU A 5 10.20 9.81 -27.17
N PRO A 6 10.33 10.65 -26.12
CA PRO A 6 11.61 11.22 -25.73
C PRO A 6 12.65 10.11 -25.48
N GLN A 7 13.84 10.25 -26.08
CA GLN A 7 14.90 9.22 -26.15
C GLN A 7 15.44 8.75 -24.79
N HIS A 8 15.10 9.44 -23.69
CA HIS A 8 15.55 9.13 -22.33
C HIS A 8 14.40 8.76 -21.37
N THR A 9 13.18 8.58 -21.86
CA THR A 9 12.04 8.20 -21.02
C THR A 9 11.67 6.76 -21.26
N LEU A 10 11.69 5.95 -20.19
CA LEU A 10 11.23 4.56 -20.26
C LEU A 10 9.81 4.53 -20.81
N HIS A 11 9.60 3.68 -21.83
CA HIS A 11 8.28 3.51 -22.43
C HIS A 11 7.28 3.02 -21.38
N PHE A 12 6.01 3.45 -21.47
CA PHE A 12 4.99 3.08 -20.48
C PHE A 12 4.83 1.56 -20.35
N ALA A 13 4.96 0.82 -21.46
CA ALA A 13 4.88 -0.63 -21.45
C ALA A 13 6.02 -1.24 -20.61
N SER A 14 7.23 -0.69 -20.68
CA SER A 14 8.37 -1.13 -19.88
C SER A 14 8.12 -0.91 -18.38
N LEU A 15 7.50 0.22 -18.01
CA LEU A 15 7.15 0.51 -16.62
C LEU A 15 6.10 -0.46 -16.07
N LEU A 16 5.10 -0.83 -16.89
CA LEU A 16 4.10 -1.84 -16.52
C LEU A 16 4.70 -3.25 -16.42
N VAL A 17 5.54 -3.64 -17.39
CA VAL A 17 6.22 -4.94 -17.39
C VAL A 17 7.11 -5.08 -16.16
N ALA A 18 7.84 -4.03 -15.76
CA ALA A 18 8.66 -4.05 -14.56
C ALA A 18 7.84 -4.36 -13.29
N ILE A 19 6.63 -3.78 -13.17
CA ILE A 19 5.74 -4.05 -12.04
C ILE A 19 5.23 -5.49 -12.08
N ALA A 20 4.82 -5.96 -13.26
CA ALA A 20 4.31 -7.32 -13.45
C ALA A 20 5.39 -8.38 -13.17
N ASP A 21 6.62 -8.16 -13.62
CA ASP A 21 7.78 -9.03 -13.40
C ASP A 21 8.10 -9.17 -11.91
N VAL A 22 8.18 -8.06 -11.18
CA VAL A 22 8.38 -8.07 -9.72
C VAL A 22 7.22 -8.77 -9.01
N TYR A 23 5.98 -8.51 -9.43
CA TYR A 23 4.80 -9.15 -8.83
C TYR A 23 4.84 -10.67 -9.03
N ASP A 24 5.12 -11.14 -10.24
CA ASP A 24 5.20 -12.56 -10.57
C ASP A 24 6.34 -13.24 -9.82
N ALA A 25 7.52 -12.63 -9.79
CA ALA A 25 8.68 -13.15 -9.05
C ALA A 25 8.38 -13.38 -7.56
N LEU A 26 7.51 -12.55 -6.96
CA LEU A 26 7.09 -12.68 -5.56
C LEU A 26 5.96 -13.69 -5.36
N ARG A 27 5.14 -13.94 -6.38
CA ARG A 27 3.92 -14.79 -6.33
C ARG A 27 4.15 -16.20 -6.85
N THR A 28 5.21 -16.43 -7.60
CA THR A 28 5.56 -17.74 -8.14
C THR A 28 6.17 -18.62 -7.04
N VAL A 29 5.69 -19.86 -6.96
CA VAL A 29 6.28 -20.89 -6.09
C VAL A 29 7.61 -21.32 -6.71
N ARG A 30 8.67 -21.30 -5.91
CA ARG A 30 10.00 -21.78 -6.31
C ARG A 30 10.44 -22.93 -5.40
N PRO A 31 11.33 -23.83 -5.86
CA PRO A 31 11.77 -24.98 -5.05
C PRO A 31 12.28 -24.60 -3.65
N TYR A 32 12.90 -23.43 -3.53
CA TYR A 32 13.51 -22.91 -2.29
C TYR A 32 12.68 -21.83 -1.60
N ARG A 33 11.51 -21.45 -2.14
CA ARG A 33 10.72 -20.34 -1.60
C ARG A 33 9.23 -20.48 -1.93
N PRO A 34 8.35 -20.47 -0.92
CA PRO A 34 6.91 -20.44 -1.16
C PRO A 34 6.47 -19.08 -1.72
N ALA A 35 5.37 -19.11 -2.47
CA ALA A 35 4.70 -17.90 -2.96
C ALA A 35 4.31 -16.97 -1.81
N LEU A 36 4.51 -15.66 -1.97
CA LEU A 36 4.03 -14.69 -1.00
C LEU A 36 2.51 -14.48 -1.10
N SER A 37 1.89 -14.14 0.02
CA SER A 37 0.50 -13.68 0.03
C SER A 37 0.38 -12.34 -0.71
N VAL A 38 -0.79 -12.09 -1.30
CA VAL A 38 -1.06 -10.84 -2.04
C VAL A 38 -0.78 -9.61 -1.18
N ALA A 39 -1.15 -9.64 0.11
CA ALA A 39 -0.88 -8.57 1.06
C ALA A 39 0.62 -8.29 1.28
N LYS A 40 1.44 -9.35 1.41
CA LYS A 40 2.90 -9.23 1.54
C LYS A 40 3.51 -8.70 0.26
N THR A 41 3.08 -9.20 -0.90
CA THR A 41 3.55 -8.74 -2.21
C THR A 41 3.22 -7.27 -2.43
N ALA A 42 1.98 -6.84 -2.13
CA ALA A 42 1.57 -5.44 -2.23
C ALA A 42 2.42 -4.53 -1.33
N THR A 43 2.73 -4.99 -0.11
CA THR A 43 3.62 -4.24 0.80
C THR A 43 5.03 -4.08 0.22
N ILE A 44 5.56 -5.08 -0.48
CA ILE A 44 6.87 -4.99 -1.15
C ILE A 44 6.80 -4.01 -2.31
N LEU A 45 5.79 -4.10 -3.18
CA LEU A 45 5.61 -3.18 -4.29
C LEU A 45 5.50 -1.72 -3.83
N ILE A 46 4.74 -1.46 -2.76
CA ILE A 46 4.64 -0.12 -2.16
C ILE A 46 6.01 0.35 -1.69
N LYS A 47 6.80 -0.49 -1.01
CA LYS A 47 8.14 -0.13 -0.55
C LYS A 47 9.10 0.18 -1.70
N ASP A 48 9.13 -0.64 -2.74
CA ASP A 48 10.00 -0.41 -3.90
C ASP A 48 9.59 0.85 -4.66
N THR A 49 8.31 1.18 -4.67
CA THR A 49 7.81 2.45 -5.20
C THR A 49 8.27 3.65 -4.37
N LEU A 50 8.20 3.56 -3.04
CA LEU A 50 8.70 4.62 -2.14
C LEU A 50 10.21 4.80 -2.24
N ALA A 51 10.94 3.74 -2.58
CA ALA A 51 12.37 3.78 -2.88
C ALA A 51 12.70 4.29 -4.29
N GLY A 52 11.69 4.68 -5.09
CA GLY A 52 11.86 5.20 -6.45
C GLY A 52 12.18 4.14 -7.51
N LYS A 53 12.09 2.84 -7.19
CA LYS A 53 12.39 1.76 -8.14
C LYS A 53 11.24 1.46 -9.10
N LEU A 54 10.01 1.77 -8.70
CA LEU A 54 8.79 1.50 -9.47
C LEU A 54 7.98 2.77 -9.68
N HIS A 55 7.27 2.85 -10.81
CA HIS A 55 6.46 4.00 -11.15
C HIS A 55 5.19 4.08 -10.28
N ARG A 56 5.05 5.18 -9.53
CA ARG A 56 4.03 5.35 -8.48
C ARG A 56 2.60 5.19 -8.95
N GLU A 57 2.25 5.83 -10.06
CA GLU A 57 0.89 5.82 -10.56
C GLU A 57 0.48 4.43 -11.07
N TYR A 58 1.41 3.73 -11.73
CA TYR A 58 1.13 2.40 -12.28
C TYR A 58 1.03 1.35 -11.18
N VAL A 59 1.85 1.44 -10.12
CA VAL A 59 1.71 0.55 -8.96
C VAL A 59 0.35 0.77 -8.27
N SER A 60 -0.09 2.02 -8.11
CA SER A 60 -1.40 2.31 -7.51
C SER A 60 -2.54 1.64 -8.30
N LYS A 61 -2.58 1.85 -9.62
CA LYS A 61 -3.58 1.23 -10.52
C LYS A 61 -3.50 -0.30 -10.50
N PHE A 62 -2.29 -0.86 -10.49
CA PHE A 62 -2.08 -2.30 -10.42
C PHE A 62 -2.62 -2.91 -9.11
N LEU A 63 -2.39 -2.26 -7.97
CA LEU A 63 -2.90 -2.73 -6.67
C LEU A 63 -4.42 -2.58 -6.52
N LEU A 64 -5.02 -1.58 -7.20
CA LEU A 64 -6.46 -1.45 -7.36
C LEU A 64 -7.04 -2.63 -8.15
N LEU A 65 -6.43 -2.97 -9.29
CA LEU A 65 -6.84 -4.13 -10.11
C LEU A 65 -6.78 -5.45 -9.34
N LEU A 66 -5.81 -5.62 -8.43
CA LEU A 66 -5.70 -6.79 -7.55
C LEU A 66 -6.67 -6.79 -6.36
N ASN A 67 -7.53 -5.77 -6.24
CA ASN A 67 -8.50 -5.62 -5.15
C ASN A 67 -7.87 -5.59 -3.74
N VAL A 68 -6.60 -5.17 -3.66
CA VAL A 68 -5.83 -5.08 -2.40
C VAL A 68 -6.09 -3.75 -1.72
N LEU A 69 -6.08 -2.67 -2.50
CA LEU A 69 -6.31 -1.30 -2.03
C LEU A 69 -7.75 -0.84 -2.27
N ALA A 70 -8.69 -1.76 -2.49
CA ALA A 70 -10.08 -1.38 -2.77
C ALA A 70 -10.81 -0.82 -1.52
N PRO A 71 -11.72 0.14 -1.70
CA PRO A 71 -12.60 0.62 -0.64
C PRO A 71 -13.32 -0.51 0.11
N GLY A 72 -13.51 -0.33 1.42
CA GLY A 72 -14.15 -1.30 2.31
C GLY A 72 -13.22 -2.38 2.87
N ARG A 73 -11.98 -2.51 2.38
CA ARG A 73 -10.97 -3.41 2.96
C ARG A 73 -10.43 -2.86 4.28
N ARG A 74 -10.25 -3.75 5.26
CA ARG A 74 -9.50 -3.47 6.49
C ARG A 74 -8.00 -3.68 6.25
N VAL A 75 -7.20 -2.75 6.73
CA VAL A 75 -5.74 -2.79 6.64
C VAL A 75 -5.12 -2.48 7.99
N ILE A 76 -3.93 -3.02 8.22
CA ILE A 76 -3.06 -2.65 9.34
C ILE A 76 -1.99 -1.71 8.76
N LEU A 77 -1.57 -0.72 9.54
CA LEU A 77 -0.56 0.25 9.19
C LEU A 77 0.78 -0.09 9.85
N SER A 78 1.86 0.54 9.41
CA SER A 78 3.20 0.26 9.96
C SER A 78 3.34 0.61 11.44
N ASP A 79 2.53 1.55 11.94
CA ASP A 79 2.46 1.93 13.36
C ASP A 79 1.62 0.96 14.21
N GLY A 80 1.09 -0.11 13.59
CA GLY A 80 0.23 -1.08 14.24
C GLY A 80 -1.24 -0.65 14.36
N SER A 81 -1.58 0.57 13.94
CA SER A 81 -2.99 0.99 13.87
C SER A 81 -3.72 0.23 12.76
N SER A 82 -5.05 0.15 12.87
CA SER A 82 -5.89 -0.49 11.85
C SER A 82 -6.90 0.51 11.32
N GLY A 83 -7.29 0.38 10.06
CA GLY A 83 -8.24 1.28 9.41
C GLY A 83 -8.99 0.60 8.29
N MET A 84 -10.06 1.24 7.82
CA MET A 84 -10.78 0.83 6.63
C MET A 84 -10.44 1.78 5.49
N ILE A 85 -10.18 1.23 4.30
CA ILE A 85 -10.01 2.01 3.08
C ILE A 85 -11.34 2.67 2.73
N VAL A 86 -11.37 3.99 2.66
CA VAL A 86 -12.60 4.76 2.31
C VAL A 86 -12.56 5.16 0.86
N GLU A 87 -11.44 5.76 0.44
CA GLU A 87 -11.24 6.19 -0.93
C GLU A 87 -9.79 5.98 -1.34
N VAL A 88 -9.61 5.57 -2.59
CA VAL A 88 -8.35 5.68 -3.31
C VAL A 88 -8.47 6.93 -4.18
N ARG A 89 -7.70 7.97 -3.87
CA ARG A 89 -7.73 9.20 -4.67
C ARG A 89 -6.99 8.97 -5.97
N ASP A 90 -7.69 9.10 -7.08
CA ASP A 90 -7.08 9.20 -8.41
C ASP A 90 -6.52 10.61 -8.58
N GLY A 91 -5.19 10.74 -8.54
CA GLY A 91 -4.52 12.01 -8.82
C GLY A 91 -3.46 12.42 -7.79
N GLY A 92 -2.20 12.43 -8.24
CA GLY A 92 -1.14 13.27 -7.69
C GLY A 92 -0.39 12.77 -6.45
N PHE A 93 -1.06 12.30 -5.40
CA PHE A 93 -0.40 12.12 -4.10
C PHE A 93 -0.88 10.89 -3.31
N GLY A 94 -0.48 9.68 -3.72
CA GLY A 94 -0.55 8.56 -2.77
C GLY A 94 -0.69 7.20 -3.40
N ILE A 95 0.27 6.32 -3.12
CA ILE A 95 0.03 4.87 -3.11
C ILE A 95 -0.78 4.50 -1.85
N PHE A 96 -1.17 5.50 -1.05
CA PHE A 96 -1.79 5.36 0.24
C PHE A 96 -3.25 5.78 0.13
N PRO A 97 -4.20 4.87 0.37
CA PRO A 97 -5.61 5.23 0.44
C PRO A 97 -5.88 6.15 1.63
N SER A 98 -6.98 6.89 1.55
CA SER A 98 -7.55 7.54 2.73
C SER A 98 -8.18 6.48 3.64
N LEU A 99 -7.91 6.59 4.94
CA LEU A 99 -8.34 5.62 5.93
C LEU A 99 -9.34 6.25 6.88
N GLN A 100 -10.43 5.52 7.15
CA GLN A 100 -11.25 5.80 8.32
C GLN A 100 -10.60 5.12 9.52
N PRO A 101 -10.35 5.85 10.62
CA PRO A 101 -9.96 5.21 11.87
C PRO A 101 -11.05 4.25 12.32
N PRO A 102 -10.70 3.22 13.12
CA PRO A 102 -11.69 2.27 13.59
C PRO A 102 -12.72 3.04 14.42
N ARG A 103 -14.00 2.95 14.05
CA ARG A 103 -15.09 3.51 14.86
C ARG A 103 -15.08 2.77 16.20
N PHE A 104 -14.47 3.38 17.20
CA PHE A 104 -14.54 2.89 18.56
C PHE A 104 -16.00 3.04 19.00
N ARG A 105 -16.78 1.96 18.93
CA ARG A 105 -18.06 1.92 19.65
C ARG A 105 -17.69 2.08 21.13
N ARG A 106 -17.91 3.28 21.67
CA ARG A 106 -17.90 3.52 23.12
C ARG A 106 -18.91 2.55 23.72
N SER A 107 -18.43 1.41 24.21
CA SER A 107 -19.17 0.66 25.22
C SER A 107 -19.19 1.55 26.45
N LYS A 108 -20.37 2.09 26.80
CA LYS A 108 -20.59 2.74 28.09
C LYS A 108 -20.42 1.68 29.18
N LYS A 109 -19.20 1.46 29.67
CA LYS A 109 -18.97 0.81 30.97
C LYS A 109 -17.80 1.52 31.67
N ASN A 110 -18.19 2.35 32.63
CA ASN A 110 -17.54 2.79 33.88
C ASN A 110 -16.03 3.11 33.90
N GLN A 111 -15.72 4.37 34.27
CA GLN A 111 -14.43 4.86 34.81
C GLN A 111 -14.18 4.32 36.24
N PRO A 112 -13.01 4.53 36.92
CA PRO A 112 -11.87 5.41 36.58
C PRO A 112 -10.46 4.79 36.78
N GLY A 113 -9.44 5.40 36.15
CA GLY A 113 -8.04 5.07 36.43
C GLY A 113 -7.10 5.75 35.45
N ALA A 114 -6.38 6.76 35.93
CA ALA A 114 -5.50 7.61 35.15
C ALA A 114 -4.31 6.86 34.56
N PHE A 115 -4.03 7.05 33.26
CA PHE A 115 -2.68 6.87 32.73
C PHE A 115 -2.37 7.98 31.72
N LYS A 116 -1.49 8.89 32.13
CA LYS A 116 -0.96 9.98 31.31
C LYS A 116 0.36 9.48 30.73
N MET A 117 0.52 9.45 29.41
CA MET A 117 1.78 9.13 28.72
C MET A 117 2.18 10.25 27.76
N PRO A 118 3.49 10.50 27.59
CA PRO A 118 4.02 11.76 27.11
C PRO A 118 4.06 11.88 25.57
N ALA A 119 4.14 13.12 25.11
CA ALA A 119 4.20 13.49 23.70
C ALA A 119 5.51 13.02 23.04
N ALA A 120 5.43 12.01 22.17
CA ALA A 120 6.53 11.62 21.29
C ALA A 120 6.21 11.99 19.83
N LYS A 121 7.18 12.65 19.19
CA LYS A 121 7.16 13.19 17.83
C LYS A 121 6.67 12.15 16.80
N ARG A 122 5.71 12.55 15.96
CA ARG A 122 5.10 11.70 14.92
C ARG A 122 6.09 11.45 13.78
N PRO A 123 6.47 10.19 13.47
CA PRO A 123 7.05 9.87 12.18
C PRO A 123 5.95 9.68 11.14
N THR A 124 6.19 10.17 9.92
CA THR A 124 5.32 10.06 8.75
C THR A 124 4.88 8.61 8.48
N PRO A 125 3.57 8.34 8.29
CA PRO A 125 3.07 6.98 8.15
C PRO A 125 3.42 6.36 6.79
N SER A 126 3.97 5.15 6.80
CA SER A 126 4.11 4.28 5.61
C SER A 126 3.25 3.02 5.78
N LEU A 127 2.64 2.51 4.72
CA LEU A 127 1.66 1.40 4.81
C LEU A 127 2.37 0.03 4.93
N ARG A 128 1.89 -0.86 5.81
CA ARG A 128 2.29 -2.28 5.85
C ARG A 128 1.08 -3.18 6.07
N LEU A 129 0.61 -3.85 5.01
CA LEU A 129 -0.47 -4.85 5.13
C LEU A 129 0.05 -6.15 5.76
N ARG A 130 -0.62 -6.61 6.83
CA ARG A 130 -0.39 -7.95 7.41
C ARG A 130 -1.24 -8.99 6.69
N ALA A 131 -0.65 -10.18 6.54
CA ALA A 131 -1.28 -11.39 5.97
C ALA A 131 -2.20 -12.07 6.98
#